data_AF-A0A7S3K396-F1
#
_entry.id   AF-A0A7S3K396-F1
#
_cell.length_a   1.000
_cell.length_b   1.000
_cell.length_c   1.000
_cell.angle_alpha   90.00
_cell.angle_beta   90.00
_cell.angle_gamma   90.00
#
_symmetry.space_group_name_H-M   'P 1'
#
loop_
_entity.id
_entity.type
_entity.pdbx_description
1 polymer ?
#
loop_
_entity_poly.entity_id
_entity_poly.type
_entity_poly.pdbx_seq_one_letter_code
_entity_poly.pdbx_strand_id
1 'polypeptide(L)'
;MSESKIILLVTSMPASSVIEGNQNFCRQVFRGKKIGPVVELDGMNPNEKEERNILFAISEKRGLYPQIFIKINDEISFVGDFEKMNELNDCNSLPPEILSANPQIQTFDKVFAFFLNS
;
A
#
# COMPACT_ATOMS: atom_id res chain seq x y z
N MET A 1 -0.30 5.73 22.83
CA MET A 1 -0.89 6.10 21.52
C MET A 1 -0.41 5.06 20.55
N SER A 2 -1.30 4.29 19.94
CA SER A 2 -0.96 3.21 19.01
C SER A 2 -0.35 3.83 17.74
N GLU A 3 0.88 3.44 17.36
CA GLU A 3 1.52 3.94 16.13
C GLU A 3 0.99 3.12 14.95
N SER A 4 0.03 3.68 14.22
CA SER A 4 -0.56 3.06 13.03
C SER A 4 -0.28 3.89 11.80
N LYS A 5 0.31 3.30 10.76
CA LYS A 5 0.58 3.98 9.49
C LYS A 5 0.56 3.03 8.31
N ILE A 6 0.28 3.58 7.14
CA ILE A 6 0.47 2.90 5.86
C ILE A 6 1.87 3.26 5.38
N ILE A 7 2.65 2.26 4.94
CA ILE A 7 3.98 2.47 4.39
C ILE A 7 3.92 2.16 2.90
N LEU A 8 4.28 3.14 2.08
CA LEU A 8 4.43 2.98 0.64
C LEU A 8 5.92 2.97 0.30
N LEU A 9 6.45 1.78 0.01
CA LEU A 9 7.82 1.59 -0.43
C LEU A 9 7.93 1.91 -1.92
N VAL A 10 8.67 2.95 -2.25
CA VAL A 10 8.89 3.49 -3.60
C VAL A 10 10.38 3.51 -3.92
N THR A 11 10.73 3.93 -5.13
CA THR A 11 12.09 4.30 -5.51
C THR A 11 12.11 5.70 -6.09
N SER A 12 13.11 6.50 -5.71
CA SER A 12 13.45 7.76 -6.37
C SER A 12 14.21 7.57 -7.69
N MET A 13 14.68 6.35 -7.96
CA MET A 13 15.34 5.97 -9.22
C MET A 13 14.57 4.83 -9.89
N PRO A 14 13.41 5.10 -10.50
CA PRO A 14 12.63 4.08 -11.19
C PRO A 14 13.39 3.58 -12.43
N ALA A 15 13.39 2.26 -12.64
CA ALA A 15 14.03 1.65 -13.80
C ALA A 15 13.25 1.87 -15.12
N SER A 16 11.99 2.31 -15.03
CA SER A 16 11.13 2.62 -16.19
C SER A 16 10.02 3.61 -15.82
N SER A 17 9.44 4.25 -16.83
CA SER A 17 8.26 5.12 -16.67
C SER A 17 7.03 4.37 -16.13
N VAL A 18 6.96 3.05 -16.34
CA VAL A 18 5.89 2.20 -15.79
C VAL A 18 5.98 2.15 -14.26
N ILE A 19 7.19 1.95 -13.71
CA ILE A 19 7.39 1.95 -12.25
C ILE A 19 7.02 3.32 -11.67
N GLU A 20 7.45 4.40 -12.30
CA GLU A 20 7.10 5.76 -11.90
C GLU A 20 5.58 5.99 -11.91
N GLY A 21 4.91 5.59 -12.98
CA GLY A 21 3.45 5.66 -13.12
C GLY A 21 2.72 4.88 -12.03
N ASN A 22 3.15 3.65 -11.76
CA ASN A 22 2.55 2.78 -10.75
C ASN A 22 2.68 3.36 -9.33
N GLN A 23 3.84 3.93 -8.99
CA GLN A 23 4.05 4.64 -7.71
C GLN A 23 3.11 5.85 -7.59
N ASN A 24 3.03 6.65 -8.66
CA ASN A 24 2.15 7.83 -8.69
C ASN A 24 0.67 7.46 -8.57
N PHE A 25 0.25 6.36 -9.19
CA PHE A 25 -1.11 5.84 -9.03
C PHE A 25 -1.43 5.52 -7.56
N CYS A 26 -0.56 4.76 -6.88
CA CYS A 26 -0.77 4.43 -5.47
C CYS A 26 -0.90 5.68 -4.59
N ARG A 27 -0.04 6.69 -4.82
CA ARG A 27 -0.13 7.99 -4.13
C ARG A 27 -1.47 8.68 -4.38
N GLN A 28 -1.93 8.69 -5.63
CA GLN A 28 -3.21 9.31 -6.01
C GLN A 28 -4.40 8.61 -5.36
N VAL A 29 -4.41 7.27 -5.32
CA VAL A 29 -5.46 6.50 -4.64
C VAL A 29 -5.51 6.86 -3.16
N PHE A 30 -4.38 6.81 -2.45
CA PHE A 30 -4.34 7.16 -1.03
C PHE A 30 -4.81 8.60 -0.76
N ARG A 31 -4.34 9.55 -1.56
CA ARG A 31 -4.75 10.96 -1.46
C ARG A 31 -6.24 11.15 -1.75
N GLY A 32 -6.76 10.51 -2.80
CA GLY A 32 -8.16 10.60 -3.21
C GLY A 32 -9.12 10.01 -2.18
N LYS A 33 -8.71 8.89 -1.57
CA LYS A 33 -9.43 8.21 -0.49
C LYS A 33 -9.31 8.90 0.86
N LYS A 34 -8.44 9.91 0.97
CA LYS A 34 -8.19 10.70 2.19
C LYS A 34 -7.92 9.81 3.40
N ILE A 35 -7.06 8.81 3.25
CA ILE A 35 -6.66 7.93 4.36
C ILE A 35 -5.27 8.31 4.87
N GLY A 36 -5.00 8.02 6.14
CA GLY A 36 -3.69 8.30 6.73
C GLY A 36 -3.53 7.86 8.18
N PRO A 37 -2.30 7.92 8.72
CA PRO A 37 -1.11 8.51 8.08
C PRO A 37 -0.48 7.56 7.04
N VAL A 38 -0.05 8.11 5.90
CA VAL A 38 0.72 7.40 4.87
C VAL A 38 2.15 7.94 4.88
N VAL A 39 3.13 7.04 4.97
CA VAL A 39 4.56 7.34 4.96
C VAL A 39 5.19 6.69 3.74
N GLU A 40 5.93 7.48 2.95
CA GLU A 40 6.73 6.94 1.86
C GLU A 40 8.12 6.59 2.37
N LEU A 41 8.60 5.42 1.97
CA LEU A 41 9.99 4.99 2.16
C LEU A 41 10.62 4.84 0.78
N ASP A 42 11.77 5.47 0.55
CA ASP A 42 12.54 5.35 -0.67
C ASP A 42 13.57 4.21 -0.57
N GLY A 43 13.37 3.19 -1.40
CA GLY A 43 14.25 2.04 -1.51
C GLY A 43 15.69 2.39 -1.89
N MET A 44 15.94 3.58 -2.44
CA MET A 44 17.27 4.07 -2.79
C MET A 44 17.92 4.93 -1.71
N ASN A 45 17.16 5.38 -0.70
CA ASN A 45 17.69 6.21 0.37
C ASN A 45 18.58 5.36 1.32
N PRO A 46 19.89 5.68 1.45
CA PRO A 46 20.78 4.92 2.33
C PRO A 46 20.38 4.98 3.81
N ASN A 47 19.71 6.06 4.24
CA ASN A 47 19.28 6.25 5.62
C ASN A 47 18.10 5.33 6.00
N GLU A 48 17.39 4.78 5.01
CA GLU A 48 16.24 3.90 5.20
C GLU A 48 16.59 2.43 4.90
N LYS A 49 17.90 2.13 4.80
CA LYS A 49 18.41 0.80 4.44
C LYS A 49 17.88 -0.31 5.35
N GLU A 50 17.82 -0.06 6.65
CA GLU A 50 17.36 -1.05 7.64
C GLU A 50 15.86 -1.33 7.49
N GLU A 51 15.03 -0.28 7.54
CA GLU A 51 13.59 -0.38 7.35
C GLU A 51 13.23 -1.02 6.01
N ARG A 52 13.86 -0.59 4.90
CA ARG A 52 13.68 -1.20 3.58
C ARG A 52 13.99 -2.70 3.59
N ASN A 53 15.08 -3.11 4.24
CA ASN A 53 15.46 -4.52 4.30
C ASN A 53 14.43 -5.35 5.08
N ILE A 54 13.84 -4.80 6.14
CA ILE A 54 12.73 -5.41 6.87
C ILE A 54 11.52 -5.57 5.95
N LEU A 55 11.13 -4.51 5.24
CA LEU A 55 9.99 -4.56 4.30
C LEU A 55 10.20 -5.60 3.20
N PHE A 56 11.39 -5.69 2.62
CA PHE A 56 11.73 -6.72 1.64
C PHE A 56 11.71 -8.15 2.21
N ALA A 57 12.04 -8.31 3.50
CA ALA A 57 11.94 -9.61 4.15
C ALA A 57 10.48 -10.01 4.37
N ILE A 58 9.62 -9.05 4.72
CA ILE A 58 8.18 -9.28 4.94
C ILE A 58 7.46 -9.58 3.62
N SER A 59 7.76 -8.85 2.55
CA SER A 59 7.11 -9.06 1.25
C SER A 59 7.71 -10.19 0.42
N GLU A 60 8.90 -10.67 0.81
CA GLU A 60 9.75 -11.58 0.03
C GLU A 60 10.10 -11.05 -1.38
N LYS A 61 9.88 -9.75 -1.63
CA LYS A 61 10.06 -9.09 -2.92
C LYS A 61 11.13 -8.01 -2.81
N ARG A 62 12.33 -8.26 -3.33
CA ARG A 62 13.44 -7.30 -3.34
C ARG A 62 13.48 -6.47 -4.61
N GLY A 63 13.62 -5.15 -4.46
CA GLY A 63 13.82 -4.21 -5.58
C GLY A 63 12.61 -4.05 -6.49
N LEU A 64 11.42 -4.48 -6.06
CA LEU A 64 10.16 -4.26 -6.76
C LEU A 64 9.44 -3.08 -6.14
N TYR A 65 8.90 -2.19 -6.96
CA TYR A 65 8.22 -0.98 -6.52
C TYR A 65 6.99 -0.71 -7.40
N PRO A 66 5.92 -0.12 -6.85
CA PRO A 66 5.69 0.14 -5.43
C PRO A 66 5.35 -1.13 -4.64
N GLN A 67 5.58 -1.09 -3.32
CA GLN A 67 5.05 -2.07 -2.36
C GLN A 67 4.32 -1.37 -1.22
N ILE A 68 3.24 -1.97 -0.75
CA ILE A 68 2.34 -1.37 0.25
C ILE A 68 2.32 -2.25 1.49
N PHE A 69 2.48 -1.60 2.63
CA PHE A 69 2.45 -2.24 3.95
C PHE A 69 1.56 -1.45 4.90
N ILE A 70 1.07 -2.16 5.91
CA ILE A 70 0.37 -1.58 7.05
C ILE A 70 1.20 -1.87 8.28
N LYS A 71 1.52 -0.83 9.05
CA LYS A 71 2.11 -0.94 10.39
C LYS A 71 1.02 -0.61 11.42
N ILE A 72 0.78 -1.51 12.35
CA ILE A 72 -0.09 -1.29 13.51
C ILE A 72 0.69 -1.70 14.76
N ASN A 73 1.03 -0.73 15.61
CA ASN A 73 1.97 -0.92 16.71
C ASN A 73 3.30 -1.46 16.17
N ASP A 74 3.78 -2.61 16.66
CA ASP A 74 5.05 -3.21 16.23
C ASP A 74 4.89 -4.25 15.11
N GLU A 75 3.67 -4.48 14.63
CA GLU A 75 3.40 -5.44 13.57
C GLU A 75 3.33 -4.74 12.21
N ILE A 76 4.07 -5.28 11.24
CA ILE A 76 4.06 -4.82 9.85
C ILE A 76 3.55 -5.96 8.99
N SER A 77 2.48 -5.71 8.23
CA SER A 77 1.89 -6.66 7.30
C SER A 77 2.05 -6.16 5.87
N PHE A 78 2.44 -7.06 4.96
CA PHE A 78 2.43 -6.77 3.53
C PHE A 78 1.00 -6.84 2.99
N VAL A 79 0.57 -5.78 2.30
CA VAL A 79 -0.73 -5.73 1.63
C VAL A 79 -0.62 -6.24 0.20
N GLY A 80 0.41 -5.77 -0.53
CA GLY A 80 0.58 -6.08 -1.93
C GLY A 80 1.42 -5.03 -2.66
N ASP A 81 1.49 -5.16 -3.98
CA ASP A 81 2.13 -4.21 -4.88
C ASP A 81 1.08 -3.41 -5.67
N PHE A 82 1.50 -2.80 -6.77
CA PHE A 82 0.62 -2.05 -7.66
C PHE A 82 -0.59 -2.86 -8.14
N GLU A 83 -0.42 -4.12 -8.55
CA GLU A 83 -1.52 -4.94 -9.08
C GLU A 83 -2.59 -5.14 -8.02
N LYS A 84 -2.14 -5.40 -6.78
CA LYS A 84 -3.06 -5.54 -5.65
C LYS A 84 -3.78 -4.23 -5.35
N MET A 85 -3.09 -3.09 -5.38
CA MET A 85 -3.74 -1.79 -5.19
C MET A 85 -4.81 -1.52 -6.26
N ASN A 86 -4.50 -1.81 -7.52
CA ASN A 86 -5.44 -1.62 -8.61
C ASN A 86 -6.67 -2.52 -8.45
N GLU A 87 -6.47 -3.81 -8.16
CA GLU A 87 -7.56 -4.76 -7.85
C GLU A 87 -8.46 -4.25 -6.71
N LEU A 88 -7.87 -3.85 -5.58
CA LEU A 88 -8.62 -3.37 -4.42
C LEU A 88 -9.45 -2.12 -4.73
N ASN A 89 -8.88 -1.19 -5.52
CA ASN A 89 -9.56 0.04 -5.91
C ASN A 89 -10.70 -0.23 -6.91
N ASP A 90 -10.48 -1.11 -7.89
CA ASP A 90 -11.49 -1.51 -8.87
C ASP A 90 -12.66 -2.24 -8.19
N CYS A 91 -12.37 -3.20 -7.30
CA CYS A 91 -13.38 -3.92 -6.53
C CYS A 91 -14.20 -3.01 -5.60
N ASN A 92 -13.68 -1.84 -5.25
CA ASN A 92 -14.39 -0.88 -4.41
C ASN A 92 -15.59 -0.21 -5.10
N SER A 93 -15.70 -0.36 -6.42
CA SER A 93 -16.83 0.14 -7.21
C SER A 93 -17.91 -0.94 -7.46
N LEU A 94 -17.72 -2.16 -6.96
CA LEU A 94 -18.69 -3.24 -7.12
C LEU A 94 -19.99 -2.96 -6.34
N PRO A 95 -21.16 -3.39 -6.86
CA PRO A 95 -22.43 -3.21 -6.18
C PRO A 95 -22.45 -3.86 -4.78
N PRO A 96 -23.13 -3.25 -3.79
CA PRO A 96 -23.22 -3.81 -2.44
C PRO A 96 -23.79 -5.22 -2.40
N GLU A 97 -24.74 -5.57 -3.29
CA GLU A 97 -25.25 -6.95 -3.37
C GLU A 97 -24.17 -7.97 -3.74
N ILE A 98 -23.25 -7.61 -4.65
CA ILE A 98 -22.15 -8.49 -5.08
C ILE A 98 -21.14 -8.66 -3.94
N LEU A 99 -20.80 -7.57 -3.25
CA LEU A 99 -19.89 -7.60 -2.11
C LEU A 99 -20.47 -8.38 -0.92
N SER A 100 -21.79 -8.33 -0.72
CA SER A 100 -22.49 -9.07 0.33
C SER A 100 -22.58 -10.56 0.00
N ALA A 101 -22.82 -10.90 -1.26
CA ALA A 101 -22.83 -12.28 -1.74
C ALA A 101 -21.42 -12.91 -1.80
N ASN A 102 -20.37 -12.10 -1.87
CA ASN A 102 -18.98 -12.53 -1.99
C ASN A 102 -18.11 -11.85 -0.91
N PRO A 103 -18.24 -12.25 0.37
CA PRO A 103 -17.52 -11.63 1.47
C PRO A 103 -16.00 -11.71 1.34
N GLN A 104 -15.49 -12.69 0.57
CA GLN A 104 -14.08 -12.89 0.27
C GLN A 104 -13.47 -11.80 -0.62
N ILE A 105 -14.28 -11.03 -1.36
CA ILE A 105 -13.79 -9.92 -2.17
C ILE A 105 -13.23 -8.85 -1.23
N GLN A 106 -11.93 -8.64 -1.33
CA GLN A 106 -11.24 -7.54 -0.67
C GLN A 106 -11.44 -6.28 -1.50
N THR A 107 -11.80 -5.19 -0.83
CA THR A 107 -11.88 -3.86 -1.43
C THR A 107 -10.92 -2.94 -0.71
N PHE A 108 -10.58 -1.82 -1.33
CA PHE A 108 -9.76 -0.80 -0.71
C PHE A 108 -10.30 -0.40 0.67
N ASP A 109 -11.59 -0.10 0.76
CA ASP A 109 -12.20 0.37 2.00
C ASP A 109 -12.21 -0.71 3.10
N LYS A 110 -12.29 -2.00 2.73
CA LYS A 110 -12.17 -3.12 3.69
C LYS A 110 -10.74 -3.29 4.20
N VAL A 111 -9.75 -3.26 3.31
CA VAL A 111 -8.33 -3.48 3.67
C VAL A 111 -7.79 -2.31 4.50
N PHE A 112 -8.16 -1.08 4.14
CA PHE A 112 -7.70 0.13 4.81
C PHE A 112 -8.74 0.71 5.79
N ALA A 113 -9.73 -0.07 6.22
CA ALA A 113 -10.82 0.39 7.08
C ALA A 113 -10.34 1.14 8.34
N PHE A 114 -9.23 0.67 8.92
CA PHE A 114 -8.61 1.28 10.10
C PHE A 114 -8.09 2.71 9.87
N PHE A 115 -7.79 3.07 8.62
CA PHE A 115 -7.19 4.34 8.22
C PHE A 115 -8.16 5.29 7.51
N LEU A 116 -9.41 4.87 7.32
CA LEU A 116 -10.46 5.73 6.78
C LEU A 116 -10.75 6.83 7.80
N ASN A 117 -10.57 8.08 7.39
CA ASN A 117 -11.04 9.22 8.18
C ASN A 117 -12.56 9.10 8.31
N SER A 118 -13.04 8.89 9.54
CA SER A 118 -14.46 8.87 9.88
C SER A 118 -15.10 10.24 9.72
#